data_AF-E0XX95-F1
#
_entry.id   AF-E0XX95-F1
#
_cell.length_a   1.000
_cell.length_b   1.000
_cell.length_c   1.000
_cell.angle_alpha   90.00
_cell.angle_beta   90.00
_cell.angle_gamma   90.00
#
_symmetry.space_group_name_H-M   'P 1'
#
loop_
_entity.id
_entity.type
_entity.pdbx_description
1 polymer ?
#
loop_
_entity_poly.entity_id
_entity_poly.type
_entity_poly.pdbx_seq_one_letter_code
_entity_poly.pdbx_strand_id
1 'polypeptide(L)'
;MALMAEGITAMKFFPASVAGGIAYLQALASPLADLVFCPTGGVSLRTASDWLALPNVFCVGGSWVAPKDLLAAHDFAAITDRARACCDLES
;
A
#
# COMPACT_ATOMS: atom_id res chain seq x y z
N MET A 1 -17.50 -5.58 -6.73
CA MET A 1 -18.79 -4.96 -6.38
C MET A 1 -19.52 -5.67 -5.24
N ALA A 2 -19.35 -6.99 -5.02
CA ALA A 2 -20.01 -7.68 -3.89
C ALA A 2 -19.77 -7.00 -2.53
N LEU A 3 -18.52 -6.69 -2.17
CA LEU A 3 -18.20 -6.02 -0.89
C LEU A 3 -18.81 -4.61 -0.78
N MET A 4 -18.83 -3.86 -1.88
CA MET A 4 -19.45 -2.54 -1.95
C MET A 4 -20.96 -2.61 -1.70
N ALA A 5 -21.64 -3.65 -2.18
CA ALA A 5 -23.06 -3.86 -1.91
C ALA A 5 -23.34 -4.14 -0.41
N GLU A 6 -22.36 -4.67 0.30
CA GLU A 6 -22.38 -4.85 1.76
C GLU A 6 -21.91 -3.60 2.53
N GLY A 7 -21.68 -2.48 1.84
CA GLY A 7 -21.25 -1.21 2.45
C GLY A 7 -19.75 -1.13 2.77
N ILE A 8 -18.93 -2.07 2.31
CA ILE A 8 -17.49 -2.07 2.52
C ILE A 8 -16.81 -1.26 1.41
N THR A 9 -16.30 -0.08 1.77
CA THR A 9 -15.69 0.89 0.83
C THR A 9 -14.16 0.98 0.91
N ALA A 10 -13.55 0.50 1.99
CA ALA A 10 -12.09 0.43 2.14
C ALA A 10 -11.60 -1.01 2.08
N MET A 11 -10.71 -1.32 1.14
CA MET A 11 -10.32 -2.71 0.86
C MET A 11 -8.82 -2.87 0.67
N LYS A 12 -8.34 -4.09 0.91
CA LYS A 12 -6.97 -4.48 0.57
C LYS A 12 -6.90 -4.87 -0.91
N PHE A 13 -5.96 -4.28 -1.65
CA PHE A 13 -5.62 -4.72 -3.01
C PHE A 13 -4.37 -5.61 -2.95
N PHE A 14 -4.56 -6.92 -3.17
CA PHE A 14 -3.49 -7.91 -2.96
C PHE A 14 -3.61 -9.08 -3.96
N PRO A 15 -2.48 -9.58 -4.52
CA PRO A 15 -1.12 -9.03 -4.42
C PRO A 15 -0.90 -7.92 -5.46
N ALA A 16 -0.68 -6.68 -4.98
CA ALA A 16 -0.86 -5.47 -5.77
C ALA A 16 -0.02 -5.40 -7.05
N SER A 17 1.28 -5.71 -6.99
CA SER A 17 2.17 -5.60 -8.16
C SER A 17 1.85 -6.60 -9.28
N VAL A 18 1.32 -7.79 -8.94
CA VAL A 18 1.01 -8.84 -9.91
C VAL A 18 -0.45 -8.79 -10.37
N ALA A 19 -1.34 -8.18 -9.58
CA ALA A 19 -2.76 -8.00 -9.89
C ALA A 19 -3.04 -6.82 -10.84
N GLY A 20 -2.02 -6.30 -11.53
CA GLY A 20 -2.13 -5.19 -12.49
C GLY A 20 -1.52 -3.87 -12.04
N GLY A 21 -1.02 -3.78 -10.80
CA GLY A 21 -0.20 -2.66 -10.36
C GLY A 21 -0.95 -1.32 -10.25
N ILE A 22 -0.17 -0.23 -10.26
CA ILE A 22 -0.65 1.16 -10.20
C ILE A 22 -1.62 1.45 -11.36
N ALA A 23 -1.27 1.02 -12.57
CA ALA A 23 -2.08 1.28 -13.77
C ALA A 23 -3.50 0.69 -13.65
N TYR A 24 -3.62 -0.53 -13.11
CA TYR A 24 -4.93 -1.13 -12.88
C TYR A 24 -5.73 -0.38 -11.84
N LEU A 25 -5.10 -0.04 -10.71
CA LEU A 25 -5.78 0.66 -9.62
C LEU A 25 -6.21 2.08 -10.04
N GLN A 26 -5.38 2.77 -10.82
CA GLN A 26 -5.70 4.06 -11.45
C GLN A 26 -6.91 3.96 -12.38
N ALA A 27 -6.98 2.90 -13.20
CA ALA A 27 -8.13 2.67 -14.09
C ALA A 27 -9.45 2.42 -13.33
N LEU A 28 -9.38 1.93 -12.09
CA LEU A 28 -10.55 1.73 -11.23
C LEU A 28 -11.03 3.01 -10.53
N ALA A 29 -10.23 4.07 -10.48
CA ALA A 29 -10.56 5.28 -9.74
C ALA A 29 -11.84 5.97 -10.24
N SER A 30 -12.11 5.95 -11.54
CA SER A 30 -13.32 6.53 -12.12
C SER A 30 -14.58 5.66 -11.94
N PRO A 31 -14.60 4.37 -12.31
CA PRO A 31 -15.80 3.54 -12.18
C PRO A 31 -16.15 3.16 -10.73
N LEU A 32 -15.18 3.22 -9.81
CA LEU A 32 -15.34 2.87 -8.40
C LEU A 32 -14.95 4.04 -7.49
N ALA A 33 -15.46 5.23 -7.77
CA ALA A 33 -15.05 6.49 -7.12
C ALA A 33 -15.23 6.50 -5.59
N ASP A 34 -16.19 5.72 -5.07
CA ASP A 34 -16.45 5.62 -3.62
C ASP A 34 -15.55 4.62 -2.89
N LEU A 35 -14.67 3.92 -3.61
CA LEU A 35 -13.82 2.86 -3.06
C LEU A 35 -12.38 3.35 -2.90
N VAL A 36 -11.79 3.05 -1.74
CA VAL A 36 -10.38 3.28 -1.46
C VAL A 36 -9.66 1.97 -1.18
N PHE A 37 -8.39 1.92 -1.54
CA PHE A 37 -7.60 0.69 -1.50
C PHE A 37 -6.30 0.86 -0.71
N CYS A 38 -5.91 -0.23 -0.04
CA CYS A 38 -4.59 -0.43 0.50
C CYS A 38 -3.84 -1.47 -0.36
N PRO A 39 -3.03 -1.05 -1.35
CA PRO A 39 -2.17 -1.97 -2.09
C PRO A 39 -1.13 -2.63 -1.17
N THR A 40 -1.05 -3.95 -1.24
CA THR A 40 -0.07 -4.76 -0.51
C THR A 40 0.49 -5.85 -1.42
N GLY A 41 1.78 -6.14 -1.30
CA GLY A 41 2.47 -7.15 -2.10
C GLY A 41 3.16 -6.52 -3.30
N GLY A 42 4.50 -6.52 -3.26
CA GLY A 42 5.35 -5.85 -4.26
C GLY A 42 5.47 -4.34 -4.10
N VAL A 43 5.00 -3.76 -2.98
CA VAL A 43 5.25 -2.36 -2.62
C VAL A 43 6.60 -2.24 -1.91
N SER A 44 7.32 -1.15 -2.18
CA SER A 44 8.63 -0.82 -1.60
C SER A 44 8.70 0.66 -1.27
N LEU A 45 9.67 1.10 -0.46
CA LEU A 45 9.90 2.51 -0.19
C LEU A 45 10.02 3.35 -1.48
N ARG A 46 10.67 2.80 -2.52
CA ARG A 46 10.85 3.48 -3.81
C ARG A 46 9.54 3.68 -4.58
N THR A 47 8.58 2.77 -4.42
CA THR A 47 7.32 2.79 -5.19
C THR A 47 6.13 3.30 -4.38
N ALA A 48 6.30 3.47 -3.06
CA ALA A 48 5.21 3.83 -2.15
C ALA A 48 4.53 5.15 -2.52
N SER A 49 5.30 6.19 -2.84
CA SER A 49 4.76 7.49 -3.27
C SER A 49 3.93 7.38 -4.55
N ASP A 50 4.35 6.55 -5.51
CA ASP A 50 3.60 6.37 -6.77
C ASP A 50 2.20 5.75 -6.52
N TRP A 51 2.08 4.89 -5.50
CA TRP A 51 0.79 4.35 -5.07
C TRP A 51 -0.03 5.39 -4.32
N LEU A 52 0.59 6.13 -3.39
CA LEU A 52 -0.09 7.13 -2.55
C LEU A 52 -0.62 8.33 -3.36
N ALA A 53 0.00 8.63 -4.50
CA ALA A 53 -0.47 9.66 -5.42
C ALA A 53 -1.80 9.31 -6.12
N LEU A 54 -2.29 8.06 -6.02
CA LEU A 54 -3.58 7.68 -6.61
C LEU A 54 -4.74 8.14 -5.71
N PRO A 55 -5.79 8.77 -6.27
CA PRO A 55 -6.91 9.30 -5.47
C PRO A 55 -7.74 8.22 -4.77
N ASN A 56 -7.64 6.96 -5.21
CA ASN A 56 -8.30 5.80 -4.63
C ASN A 56 -7.35 4.94 -3.77
N VAL A 57 -6.22 5.48 -3.32
CA VAL A 57 -5.28 4.83 -2.38
C VAL A 57 -5.17 5.67 -1.11
N PHE A 58 -5.50 5.09 0.04
CA PHE A 58 -5.45 5.81 1.33
C PHE A 58 -4.23 5.45 2.18
N CYS A 59 -3.64 4.27 1.95
CA CYS A 59 -2.40 3.84 2.58
C CYS A 59 -1.77 2.70 1.79
N VAL A 60 -0.50 2.39 2.03
CA VAL A 60 0.19 1.25 1.41
C VAL A 60 0.67 0.26 2.47
N GLY A 61 0.73 -1.02 2.11
CA GLY A 61 1.25 -2.07 2.99
C GLY A 61 2.49 -2.75 2.41
N GLY A 62 3.53 -2.94 3.22
CA GLY A 62 4.62 -3.84 2.86
C GLY A 62 5.63 -4.12 3.95
N SER A 63 6.40 -5.18 3.72
CA SER A 63 7.34 -5.74 4.70
C SER A 63 8.67 -4.99 4.78
N TRP A 64 8.90 -3.96 3.96
CA TRP A 64 10.20 -3.28 3.89
C TRP A 64 10.54 -2.49 5.17
N VAL A 65 9.54 -2.14 5.97
CA VAL A 65 9.71 -1.44 7.26
C VAL A 65 10.35 -2.37 8.30
N ALA A 66 9.83 -3.58 8.42
CA ALA A 66 10.29 -4.60 9.37
C ALA A 66 10.55 -5.93 8.63
N PRO A 67 11.63 -6.02 7.84
CA PRO A 67 11.96 -7.24 7.12
C PRO A 67 12.42 -8.33 8.09
N LYS A 68 12.27 -9.61 7.68
CA LYS A 68 12.44 -10.78 8.56
C LYS A 68 13.84 -10.90 9.15
N ASP A 69 14.85 -10.48 8.40
CA ASP A 69 16.27 -10.47 8.81
C ASP A 69 16.51 -9.49 9.97
N LEU A 70 15.96 -8.27 9.90
CA LEU A 70 16.08 -7.30 10.98
C LEU A 70 15.29 -7.72 12.23
N LEU A 71 14.12 -8.33 12.03
CA LEU A 71 13.36 -8.92 13.14
C LEU A 71 14.13 -10.06 13.81
N ALA A 72 14.73 -10.96 13.03
CA ALA A 72 15.54 -12.07 13.56
C ALA A 72 16.81 -11.57 14.29
N ALA A 73 17.39 -10.47 13.83
CA ALA A 73 18.54 -9.82 14.46
C ALA A 73 18.17 -8.94 15.67
N HIS A 74 16.88 -8.75 15.97
CA HIS A 74 16.39 -7.76 16.95
C HIS A 74 16.90 -6.33 16.70
N ASP A 75 17.13 -5.97 15.44
CA ASP A 75 17.63 -4.64 15.04
C ASP A 75 16.48 -3.61 14.98
N PHE A 76 15.96 -3.27 16.16
CA PHE A 76 14.87 -2.31 16.28
C PHE A 76 15.29 -0.88 15.94
N ALA A 77 16.59 -0.57 16.00
CA ALA A 77 17.11 0.72 15.58
C ALA A 77 16.93 0.89 14.06
N ALA A 78 17.37 -0.08 13.27
CA ALA A 78 17.17 -0.05 11.81
C ALA A 78 15.68 -0.06 11.41
N ILE A 79 14.84 -0.80 12.13
CA ILE A 79 13.38 -0.79 11.90
C ILE A 79 12.80 0.60 12.19
N THR A 80 13.25 1.26 13.26
CA THR A 80 12.81 2.62 13.61
C THR A 80 13.19 3.62 12.52
N ASP A 81 14.41 3.56 12.00
CA ASP A 81 14.87 4.46 10.94
C ASP A 81 14.10 4.23 9.63
N ARG A 82 13.78 2.98 9.30
CA ARG A 82 12.90 2.64 8.16
C ARG A 82 11.48 3.16 8.35
N ALA A 83 10.93 3.08 9.56
CA ALA A 83 9.61 3.60 9.87
C ALA A 83 9.57 5.13 9.74
N ARG A 84 10.61 5.83 10.24
CA ARG A 84 10.76 7.29 10.05
C ARG A 84 10.80 7.68 8.58
N ALA A 85 11.58 6.95 7.76
CA ALA A 85 11.63 7.20 6.31
C ALA A 85 10.27 7.02 5.61
N CYS A 86 9.32 6.29 6.21
CA CYS A 86 7.96 6.17 5.69
C CYS A 86 7.07 7.36 6.07
N CYS A 87 7.41 8.12 7.11
CA CYS A 87 6.68 9.34 7.48
C CYS A 87 6.88 10.47 6.47
N ASP A 88 7.98 10.43 5.71
CA ASP A 88 8.29 11.39 4.65
C ASP A 88 7.63 11.03 3.30
N LEU A 89 6.84 9.95 3.27
CA LEU A 89 6.05 9.59 2.09
C LEU A 89 4.81 10.50 2.02
N GLU A 90 4.88 11.53 1.20
CA GLU A 90 3.74 12.39 0.91
C GLU A 90 2.74 11.73 -0.04
N SER A 91 1.46 12.10 0.10
CA SER A 91 0.35 11.80 -0.84
C SER A 91 0.11 12.98 -1.77
#